data_AF-A0A848YHQ1-F1
#
_entry.id   AF-A0A848YHQ1-F1
#
_cell.length_a   1.000
_cell.length_b   1.000
_cell.length_c   1.000
_cell.angle_alpha   90.00
_cell.angle_beta   90.00
_cell.angle_gamma   90.00
#
_symmetry.space_group_name_H-M   'P 1'
#
loop_
_entity.id
_entity.type
_entity.pdbx_description
1 polymer ?
#
loop_
_entity_poly.entity_id
_entity_poly.type
_entity_poly.pdbx_seq_one_letter_code
_entity_poly.pdbx_strand_id
1 'polypeptide(L)'
;MRLAVDKLEPAGLGALEAKGVTCIVGQELTERARAIKSADELELMGWTIRVYEAGMARVYENSLPGKTEQELWTELHYENARSGGEWMENRLFLCGDHTNPWYSECSDRVCNEGKMISFDTDTIAPYGYFPGQEPRATNMS
;
A
#
# COMPACT_ATOMS: atom_id res chain seq x y z
N MET A 1 -9.45 -20.68 30.30
CA MET A 1 -8.26 -20.41 29.45
C MET A 1 -8.42 -19.02 28.84
N ARG A 2 -7.36 -18.22 28.72
CA ARG A 2 -7.41 -16.90 28.05
C ARG A 2 -6.78 -17.01 26.66
N LEU A 3 -7.50 -16.59 25.63
CA LEU A 3 -7.05 -16.62 24.24
C LEU A 3 -7.08 -15.21 23.66
N ALA A 4 -5.93 -14.72 23.19
CA ALA A 4 -5.87 -13.46 22.47
C ALA A 4 -6.32 -13.67 21.03
N VAL A 5 -7.25 -12.83 20.55
CA VAL A 5 -7.79 -12.91 19.20
C VAL A 5 -7.82 -11.50 18.59
N ASP A 6 -7.31 -11.35 17.38
CA ASP A 6 -7.29 -10.08 16.64
C ASP A 6 -8.65 -9.78 16.01
N LYS A 7 -9.20 -10.72 15.23
CA LYS A 7 -10.51 -10.65 14.60
C LYS A 7 -11.23 -11.98 14.73
N LEU A 8 -12.51 -11.94 15.09
CA LEU A 8 -13.34 -13.13 15.25
C LEU A 8 -14.80 -12.81 15.00
N GLU A 9 -15.45 -13.63 14.18
CA GLU A 9 -16.88 -13.52 13.93
C GLU A 9 -17.70 -13.89 15.19
N PRO A 10 -18.88 -13.29 15.41
CA PRO A 10 -19.68 -13.51 16.62
C PRO A 10 -20.00 -14.98 16.90
N ALA A 11 -20.25 -15.78 15.85
CA ALA A 11 -20.51 -17.21 15.99
C ALA A 11 -19.29 -17.98 16.51
N GLY A 12 -18.08 -17.61 16.07
CA GLY A 12 -16.83 -18.19 16.56
C GLY A 12 -16.54 -17.80 18.01
N LEU A 13 -16.81 -16.54 18.38
CA LEU A 13 -16.69 -16.06 19.76
C LEU A 13 -17.60 -16.84 20.70
N GLY A 14 -18.89 -16.96 20.35
CA GLY A 14 -19.85 -17.70 21.18
C GLY A 14 -19.49 -19.19 21.33
N ALA A 15 -18.97 -19.82 20.27
CA ALA A 15 -18.50 -21.20 20.33
C ALA A 15 -17.29 -21.41 21.26
N LEU A 16 -16.39 -20.42 21.35
CA LEU A 16 -15.25 -20.44 22.26
C LEU A 16 -15.68 -20.17 23.71
N GLU A 17 -16.58 -19.20 23.92
CA GLU A 17 -17.13 -18.87 25.24
C GLU A 17 -17.92 -20.04 25.84
N ALA A 18 -18.71 -20.74 25.03
CA ALA A 18 -19.43 -21.96 25.44
C ALA A 18 -18.49 -23.09 25.89
N LYS A 19 -17.23 -23.09 25.44
CA LYS A 19 -16.16 -24.00 25.87
C LYS A 19 -15.35 -23.46 27.07
N GLY A 20 -15.76 -22.36 27.68
CA GLY A 20 -15.06 -21.74 28.80
C GLY A 20 -13.77 -21.00 28.43
N VAL A 21 -13.63 -20.60 27.16
CA VAL A 21 -12.51 -19.77 26.70
C VAL A 21 -12.87 -18.30 26.84
N THR A 22 -12.03 -17.55 27.54
CA THR A 22 -12.14 -16.09 27.61
C THR A 22 -11.31 -15.48 26.50
N CYS A 23 -11.97 -14.89 25.50
CA CYS A 23 -11.28 -14.17 24.43
C CYS A 23 -10.86 -12.77 24.92
N ILE A 24 -9.63 -12.36 24.60
CA ILE A 24 -9.07 -11.04 24.90
C ILE A 24 -8.56 -10.38 23.61
N VAL A 25 -8.41 -9.06 23.62
CA VAL A 25 -7.95 -8.29 22.45
C VAL A 25 -6.51 -8.70 22.08
N GLY A 26 -6.37 -9.31 20.90
CA GLY A 26 -5.08 -9.74 20.36
C GLY A 26 -4.40 -8.71 19.46
N GLN A 27 -5.14 -7.76 18.88
CA GLN A 27 -4.60 -6.80 17.93
C GLN A 27 -3.42 -6.00 18.51
N GLU A 28 -3.58 -5.40 19.70
CA GLU A 28 -2.52 -4.63 20.37
C GLU A 28 -1.25 -5.48 20.62
N LEU A 29 -1.42 -6.77 20.92
CA LEU A 29 -0.29 -7.68 21.12
C LEU A 29 0.45 -7.94 19.80
N THR A 30 -0.29 -8.19 18.72
CA THR A 30 0.30 -8.42 17.40
C THR A 30 0.96 -7.17 16.82
N GLU A 31 0.39 -5.98 17.03
CA GLU A 31 0.96 -4.71 16.58
C GLU A 31 2.27 -4.39 17.31
N ARG A 32 2.30 -4.59 18.63
CA ARG A 32 3.53 -4.42 19.43
C ARG A 32 4.61 -5.42 19.03
N ALA A 33 4.25 -6.68 18.83
CA ALA A 33 5.20 -7.71 18.40
C ALA A 33 5.77 -7.38 17.02
N ARG A 34 4.93 -6.98 16.05
CA ARG A 34 5.35 -6.59 14.70
C ARG A 34 6.04 -5.22 14.65
N ALA A 35 6.03 -4.42 15.71
CA ALA A 35 6.65 -3.09 15.71
C ALA A 35 8.18 -3.17 15.60
N ILE A 36 8.81 -4.19 16.20
CA ILE A 36 10.25 -4.40 16.16
C ILE A 36 10.57 -5.43 15.09
N LYS A 37 11.36 -5.03 14.09
CA LYS A 37 11.72 -5.90 12.95
C LYS A 37 13.04 -6.62 13.26
N SER A 38 13.10 -7.90 12.95
CA SER A 38 14.34 -8.68 12.96
C SER A 38 15.25 -8.30 11.78
N ALA A 39 16.50 -8.75 11.82
CA ALA A 39 17.46 -8.46 10.75
C ALA A 39 17.00 -8.99 9.38
N ASP A 40 16.40 -10.18 9.35
CA ASP A 40 15.89 -10.80 8.13
C ASP A 40 14.71 -9.99 7.56
N GLU A 41 13.79 -9.53 8.42
CA GLU A 41 12.67 -8.67 8.00
C GLU A 41 13.17 -7.35 7.40
N LEU A 42 14.22 -6.75 7.99
CA LEU A 42 14.82 -5.52 7.45
C LEU A 42 15.48 -5.74 6.08
N GLU A 43 16.08 -6.92 5.84
CA GLU A 43 16.60 -7.28 4.52
C GLU A 43 15.46 -7.36 3.50
N LEU A 44 14.36 -8.03 3.83
CA LEU A 44 13.17 -8.15 2.99
C LEU A 44 12.53 -6.79 2.71
N MET A 45 12.43 -5.91 3.72
CA MET A 45 11.99 -4.52 3.52
C MET A 45 12.90 -3.75 2.55
N GLY A 46 14.20 -4.03 2.54
CA GLY A 46 15.13 -3.48 1.55
C GLY A 46 14.82 -3.92 0.11
N TRP A 47 14.30 -5.14 -0.09
CA TRP A 47 13.81 -5.57 -1.41
C TRP A 47 12.56 -4.80 -1.82
N THR A 48 11.59 -4.64 -0.91
CA THR A 48 10.39 -3.84 -1.11
C THR A 48 10.72 -2.41 -1.54
N ILE A 49 11.67 -1.75 -0.88
CA ILE A 49 12.07 -0.38 -1.22
C ILE A 49 12.62 -0.30 -2.66
N ARG A 50 13.43 -1.28 -3.09
CA ARG A 50 13.97 -1.30 -4.46
C ARG A 50 12.88 -1.44 -5.52
N VAL A 51 11.85 -2.25 -5.27
CA VAL A 51 10.70 -2.41 -6.18
C VAL A 51 9.91 -1.11 -6.26
N TYR A 52 9.69 -0.46 -5.12
CA TYR A 52 9.04 0.84 -5.04
C TYR A 52 9.81 1.92 -5.81
N GLU A 53 11.13 2.03 -5.60
CA GLU A 53 11.99 2.98 -6.31
C GLU A 53 11.98 2.74 -7.82
N ALA A 54 12.02 1.48 -8.26
CA ALA A 54 11.90 1.13 -9.67
C ALA A 54 10.51 1.51 -10.23
N GLY A 55 9.44 1.31 -9.46
CA GLY A 55 8.09 1.68 -9.87
C GLY A 55 7.95 3.19 -10.03
N MET A 56 8.50 3.95 -9.08
CA MET A 56 8.56 5.41 -9.16
C MET A 56 9.37 5.90 -10.37
N ALA A 57 10.51 5.27 -10.66
CA ALA A 57 11.30 5.59 -11.83
C ALA A 57 10.49 5.39 -13.12
N ARG A 58 9.73 4.29 -13.22
CA ARG A 58 8.83 4.05 -14.36
C ARG A 58 7.74 5.10 -14.47
N VAL A 59 7.10 5.47 -13.36
CA VAL A 59 6.10 6.55 -13.34
C VAL A 59 6.73 7.83 -13.87
N TYR A 60 7.90 8.20 -13.36
CA TYR A 60 8.62 9.40 -13.79
C TYR A 60 8.94 9.37 -15.30
N GLU A 61 9.49 8.27 -15.81
CA GLU A 61 9.81 8.10 -17.24
C GLU A 61 8.57 8.13 -18.14
N ASN A 62 7.41 7.71 -17.62
CA ASN A 62 6.16 7.61 -18.37
C ASN A 62 5.20 8.77 -18.13
N SER A 63 5.54 9.75 -17.28
CA SER A 63 4.74 10.93 -16.94
C SER A 63 4.69 11.94 -18.08
N LEU A 64 4.14 11.49 -19.21
CA LEU A 64 4.05 12.22 -20.47
C LEU A 64 2.65 12.86 -20.63
N PRO A 65 2.57 14.05 -21.25
CA PRO A 65 1.29 14.71 -21.55
C PRO A 65 0.33 13.80 -22.32
N GLY A 66 -0.93 13.79 -21.89
CA GLY A 66 -1.98 13.00 -22.55
C GLY A 66 -2.22 11.62 -21.93
N LYS A 67 -1.35 11.13 -21.04
CA LYS A 67 -1.63 9.92 -20.26
C LYS A 67 -2.66 10.19 -19.18
N THR A 68 -3.51 9.22 -18.89
CA THR A 68 -4.46 9.25 -17.77
C THR A 68 -3.79 8.89 -16.45
N GLU A 69 -4.41 9.28 -15.32
CA GLU A 69 -3.97 8.84 -14.00
C GLU A 69 -3.89 7.31 -13.91
N GLN A 70 -4.86 6.59 -14.48
CA GLN A 70 -4.88 5.13 -14.53
C GLN A 70 -3.73 4.53 -15.32
N GLU A 71 -3.37 5.11 -16.47
CA GLU A 71 -2.23 4.64 -17.27
C GLU A 71 -0.91 4.82 -16.50
N LEU A 72 -0.73 5.93 -15.79
CA LEU A 72 0.46 6.15 -14.97
C LEU A 72 0.48 5.26 -13.72
N TRP A 73 -0.67 5.09 -13.05
CA TRP A 73 -0.80 4.19 -11.91
C TRP A 73 -0.50 2.73 -12.29
N THR A 74 -0.81 2.33 -13.53
CA THR A 74 -0.48 1.00 -14.05
C THR A 74 1.03 0.73 -14.11
N GLU A 75 1.88 1.76 -14.21
CA GLU A 75 3.34 1.57 -14.18
C GLU A 75 3.84 1.06 -12.82
N LEU A 76 3.23 1.52 -11.73
CA LEU A 76 3.49 0.97 -10.38
C LEU A 76 3.05 -0.49 -10.30
N HIS A 77 1.87 -0.80 -10.86
CA HIS A 77 1.34 -2.17 -10.88
C HIS A 77 2.23 -3.10 -11.68
N TYR A 78 2.71 -2.64 -12.82
CA TYR A 78 3.61 -3.38 -13.69
C TYR A 78 4.90 -3.75 -12.94
N GLU A 79 5.56 -2.78 -12.31
CA GLU A 79 6.81 -3.04 -11.61
C GLU A 79 6.61 -3.95 -10.41
N ASN A 80 5.51 -3.76 -9.66
CA ASN A 80 5.19 -4.61 -8.53
C ASN A 80 4.97 -6.06 -8.98
N ALA A 81 4.11 -6.26 -9.98
CA ALA A 81 3.80 -7.59 -10.49
C ALA A 81 5.02 -8.29 -11.09
N ARG A 82 5.84 -7.59 -11.89
CA ARG A 82 7.05 -8.22 -12.48
C ARG A 82 8.07 -8.59 -11.41
N SER A 83 8.08 -7.88 -10.28
CA SER A 83 9.03 -8.11 -9.18
C SER A 83 8.53 -9.16 -8.20
N GLY A 84 7.33 -9.70 -8.38
CA GLY A 84 6.73 -10.71 -7.50
C GLY A 84 5.99 -10.11 -6.30
N GLY A 85 5.57 -8.85 -6.37
CA GLY A 85 4.70 -8.23 -5.37
C GLY A 85 3.25 -8.68 -5.51
N GLU A 86 2.43 -8.30 -4.53
CA GLU A 86 1.10 -8.88 -4.32
C GLU A 86 0.01 -7.95 -4.86
N TRP A 87 -0.34 -6.88 -4.15
CA TRP A 87 -1.41 -5.95 -4.55
C TRP A 87 -1.09 -4.50 -4.14
N MET A 88 -2.00 -3.57 -4.47
CA MET A 88 -2.00 -2.21 -3.93
C MET A 88 -3.26 -1.98 -3.10
N GLU A 89 -3.08 -1.42 -1.91
CA GLU A 89 -4.16 -1.21 -0.93
C GLU A 89 -5.16 -0.14 -1.41
N ASN A 90 -4.66 0.96 -2.01
CA ASN A 90 -5.48 2.08 -2.43
C ASN A 90 -5.21 2.51 -3.88
N ARG A 91 -6.07 3.39 -4.37
CA ARG A 91 -6.00 4.00 -5.72
C ARG A 91 -5.54 5.45 -5.66
N LEU A 92 -4.48 5.76 -4.91
CA LEU A 92 -4.04 7.15 -4.67
C LEU A 92 -3.02 7.60 -5.71
N PHE A 93 -3.49 7.94 -6.92
CA PHE A 93 -2.66 8.51 -7.98
C PHE A 93 -3.43 9.61 -8.70
N LEU A 94 -3.02 10.87 -8.49
CA LEU A 94 -3.82 12.05 -8.84
C LEU A 94 -2.99 13.10 -9.56
N CYS A 95 -3.61 13.86 -10.45
CA CYS A 95 -2.95 14.91 -11.21
C CYS A 95 -3.65 16.28 -11.12
N GLY A 96 -2.86 17.35 -11.17
CA GLY A 96 -3.34 18.74 -11.22
C GLY A 96 -4.11 19.15 -9.96
N ASP A 97 -5.29 19.72 -10.15
CA ASP A 97 -6.21 20.09 -9.06
C ASP A 97 -6.85 18.88 -8.38
N HIS A 98 -6.81 17.69 -8.99
CA HIS A 98 -7.35 16.46 -8.39
C HIS A 98 -6.59 16.04 -7.14
N THR A 99 -5.35 16.53 -6.95
CA THR A 99 -4.56 16.27 -5.75
C THR A 99 -5.11 16.97 -4.50
N ASN A 100 -6.12 17.85 -4.64
CA ASN A 100 -6.72 18.58 -3.53
C ASN A 100 -8.25 18.71 -3.69
N PRO A 101 -9.06 18.11 -2.79
CA PRO A 101 -8.66 17.43 -1.55
C PRO A 101 -7.97 16.08 -1.81
N TRP A 102 -6.98 15.78 -0.96
CA TRP A 102 -6.31 14.48 -0.94
C TRP A 102 -7.31 13.37 -0.60
N TYR A 103 -6.97 12.11 -0.93
CA TYR A 103 -7.86 10.93 -0.89
C TYR A 103 -8.93 10.84 -1.98
N SER A 104 -8.85 11.65 -3.04
CA SER A 104 -9.59 11.33 -4.26
C SER A 104 -8.98 10.07 -4.91
N GLU A 105 -9.80 9.26 -5.59
CA GLU A 105 -9.33 8.02 -6.23
C GLU A 105 -8.87 8.27 -7.67
N CYS A 106 -7.85 7.50 -8.07
CA CYS A 106 -7.30 7.46 -9.42
C CYS A 106 -8.38 7.17 -10.47
N SER A 107 -8.49 8.06 -11.45
CA SER A 107 -9.56 8.12 -12.42
C SER A 107 -9.07 8.07 -13.88
N ASP A 108 -9.98 8.18 -14.84
CA ASP A 108 -9.65 8.32 -16.28
C ASP A 108 -9.18 9.74 -16.66
N ARG A 109 -8.92 10.60 -15.66
CA ARG A 109 -8.47 11.97 -15.86
C ARG A 109 -7.13 12.03 -16.59
N VAL A 110 -7.07 12.87 -17.62
CA VAL A 110 -5.86 13.12 -18.41
C VAL A 110 -4.90 14.06 -17.66
N CYS A 111 -3.66 13.62 -17.50
CA CYS A 111 -2.55 14.40 -16.97
C CYS A 111 -2.01 15.34 -18.07
N ASN A 112 -1.87 16.62 -17.72
CA ASN A 112 -1.41 17.67 -18.65
C ASN A 112 -0.02 18.17 -18.28
N GLU A 113 0.72 18.67 -19.28
CA GLU A 113 2.04 19.26 -19.10
C GLU A 113 2.03 20.37 -18.04
N GLY A 114 3.08 20.41 -17.20
CA GLY A 114 3.22 21.40 -16.13
C GLY A 114 2.24 21.23 -14.95
N LYS A 115 1.42 20.18 -14.94
CA LYS A 115 0.61 19.81 -13.77
C LYS A 115 1.40 18.88 -12.85
N MET A 116 1.20 19.07 -11.54
CA MET A 116 1.71 18.19 -10.50
C MET A 116 1.03 16.83 -10.60
N ILE A 117 1.78 15.76 -10.38
CA ILE A 117 1.28 14.44 -10.07
C ILE A 117 1.60 14.17 -8.60
N SER A 118 0.60 13.73 -7.84
CA SER A 118 0.76 13.28 -6.46
C SER A 118 0.22 11.87 -6.31
N PHE A 119 1.00 10.97 -5.71
CA PHE A 119 0.61 9.59 -5.53
C PHE A 119 1.16 8.98 -4.24
N ASP A 120 0.44 8.00 -3.71
CA ASP A 120 0.95 7.02 -2.76
C ASP A 120 1.01 5.68 -3.49
N THR A 121 2.06 4.90 -3.25
CA THR A 121 2.15 3.59 -3.91
C THR A 121 1.27 2.56 -3.25
N ASP A 122 1.06 2.67 -1.93
CA ASP A 122 0.22 1.74 -1.18
C ASP A 122 0.46 0.26 -1.51
N THR A 123 1.69 -0.09 -1.85
CA THR A 123 1.99 -1.35 -2.53
C THR A 123 2.50 -2.40 -1.55
N ILE A 124 1.84 -3.55 -1.54
CA ILE A 124 2.37 -4.76 -0.92
C ILE A 124 3.31 -5.41 -1.93
N ALA A 125 4.60 -5.27 -1.66
CA ALA A 125 5.67 -5.73 -2.55
C ALA A 125 6.04 -7.20 -2.23
N PRO A 126 7.10 -7.76 -2.84
CA PRO A 126 7.50 -9.14 -2.59
C PRO A 126 7.64 -9.46 -1.10
N TYR A 127 7.33 -10.70 -0.75
CA TYR A 127 7.38 -11.20 0.64
C TYR A 127 6.37 -10.55 1.60
N GLY A 128 5.36 -9.85 1.09
CA GLY A 128 4.27 -9.28 1.89
C GLY A 128 4.65 -8.04 2.70
N TYR A 129 5.78 -7.40 2.40
CA TYR A 129 6.21 -6.18 3.10
C TYR A 129 5.68 -4.92 2.43
N PHE A 130 5.29 -3.99 3.30
CA PHE A 130 4.76 -2.68 2.97
C PHE A 130 5.76 -1.60 3.42
N PRO A 131 6.21 -0.69 2.54
CA PRO A 131 7.22 0.32 2.88
C PRO A 131 6.67 1.52 3.67
N GLY A 132 5.34 1.67 3.78
CA GLY A 132 4.70 2.81 4.44
C GLY A 132 3.86 3.68 3.48
N GLN A 133 2.99 4.52 4.05
CA GLN A 133 2.17 5.50 3.32
C GLN A 133 2.83 6.88 3.40
N GLU A 134 3.31 7.40 2.27
CA GLU A 134 3.74 8.79 2.17
C GLU A 134 3.39 9.34 0.78
N PRO A 135 2.61 10.44 0.69
CA PRO A 135 2.31 11.08 -0.58
C PRO A 135 3.61 11.63 -1.20
N ARG A 136 3.91 11.18 -2.42
CA ARG A 136 4.99 11.68 -3.26
C ARG A 136 4.42 12.63 -4.30
N ALA A 137 5.15 13.71 -4.60
CA ALA A 137 4.80 14.65 -5.65
C ALA A 137 5.94 14.79 -6.67
N THR A 138 5.59 14.77 -7.96
CA THR A 138 6.48 15.09 -9.08
C THR A 138 5.74 15.96 -10.08
N ASN A 139 6.45 16.63 -10.99
CA ASN A 139 5.84 17.33 -12.11
C ASN A 139 5.82 16.43 -13.35
N MET A 140 4.78 16.58 -14.18
CA MET A 140 4.76 16.04 -15.54
C MET A 140 5.93 16.63 -16.34
N SER A 141 6.72 15.75 -16.97
CA SER A 141 7.84 16.11 -17.84
C SER A 141 7.40 16.52 -19.23
#